data_AF-A0AAD3Y1T4-F1
#
_entry.id   AF-A0AAD3Y1T4-F1
#
_cell.length_a   1.000
_cell.length_b   1.000
_cell.length_c   1.000
_cell.angle_alpha   90.00
_cell.angle_beta   90.00
_cell.angle_gamma   90.00
#
_symmetry.space_group_name_H-M   'P 1'
#
loop_
_entity.id
_entity.type
_entity.pdbx_description
1 polymer ?
#
loop_
_entity_poly.entity_id
_entity_poly.type
_entity_poly.pdbx_seq_one_letter_code
_entity_poly.pdbx_strand_id
1 'polypeptide(L)'
;MAVSIEQEKGADELLGQVVGGFDGRLLSLEGVGVSGGSGVELGGERKERDEEEGGVEKLIDRAINAAIVLAAGTFAISKLLTIDSDYWHGWTLYEILRYAPQHNWIAYEEALKTNPVFAKMVISGVVYSIGDWIAQCFEGKPLFDFDRTRMFRSGLVGFTLHGSLSHYYYQFCEELFPFRDWWVVPAKVAFDQTAWSAVWNSIYYTVLGFLRLESPISIFTELKATFWPMLTAGWKLWPFAHLITYGVIPVEQRLLWVDCVELIWVTILSTYSNEKSEARIAEAPSAVTPSTTMKF
;
A
#
# COMPACT_ATOMS: atom_id res chain seq x y z
N MET A 1 -20.39 -19.71 -4.19
CA MET A 1 -19.82 -20.41 -3.02
C MET A 1 -18.37 -20.80 -3.28
N ALA A 2 -18.03 -21.45 -4.40
CA ALA A 2 -16.63 -21.78 -4.74
C ALA A 2 -15.70 -20.56 -4.90
N VAL A 3 -16.13 -19.52 -5.63
CA VAL A 3 -15.33 -18.30 -5.86
C VAL A 3 -15.01 -17.57 -4.54
N SER A 4 -15.97 -17.47 -3.61
CA SER A 4 -15.73 -16.83 -2.30
C SER A 4 -14.77 -17.64 -1.42
N ILE A 5 -14.72 -18.96 -1.58
CA ILE A 5 -13.81 -19.84 -0.83
C ILE A 5 -12.38 -19.74 -1.38
N GLU A 6 -12.20 -19.63 -2.70
CA GLU A 6 -10.88 -19.34 -3.30
C GLU A 6 -10.37 -17.95 -2.90
N GLN A 7 -11.25 -16.96 -2.86
CA GLN A 7 -10.94 -15.61 -2.43
C GLN A 7 -10.48 -15.53 -0.97
N GLU A 8 -11.15 -16.26 -0.08
CA GLU A 8 -10.77 -16.34 1.34
C GLU A 8 -9.44 -17.07 1.52
N LYS A 9 -9.16 -18.11 0.72
CA LYS A 9 -7.88 -18.82 0.72
C LYS A 9 -6.70 -17.96 0.27
N GLY A 10 -6.87 -17.14 -0.77
CA GLY A 10 -5.80 -16.27 -1.26
C GLY A 10 -5.40 -15.19 -0.25
N ALA A 11 -6.39 -14.56 0.39
CA ALA A 11 -6.14 -13.61 1.47
C ALA A 11 -5.46 -14.30 2.68
N ASP A 12 -5.87 -15.52 3.02
CA ASP A 12 -5.26 -16.31 4.10
C ASP A 12 -3.83 -16.74 3.82
N GLU A 13 -3.53 -17.12 2.58
CA GLU A 13 -2.20 -17.49 2.16
C GLU A 13 -1.25 -16.29 2.15
N LEU A 14 -1.71 -15.12 1.67
CA LEU A 14 -0.93 -13.87 1.72
C LEU A 14 -0.74 -13.36 3.14
N LEU A 15 -1.78 -13.39 3.98
CA LEU A 15 -1.67 -13.10 5.41
C LEU A 15 -0.64 -14.05 6.04
N GLY A 16 -0.70 -15.34 5.73
CA GLY A 16 0.27 -16.33 6.19
C GLY A 16 1.70 -16.09 5.68
N GLN A 17 1.89 -15.67 4.43
CA GLN A 17 3.19 -15.37 3.85
C GLN A 17 3.79 -14.08 4.43
N VAL A 18 2.99 -13.02 4.57
CA VAL A 18 3.44 -11.73 5.12
C VAL A 18 3.70 -11.83 6.63
N VAL A 19 2.90 -12.60 7.36
CA VAL A 19 3.07 -12.80 8.81
C VAL A 19 4.09 -13.90 9.14
N GLY A 20 4.26 -14.90 8.26
CA GLY A 20 5.07 -16.10 8.50
C GLY A 20 6.43 -16.17 7.79
N GLY A 21 6.76 -15.26 6.87
CA GLY A 21 7.86 -15.47 5.93
C GLY A 21 9.10 -14.59 6.14
N PHE A 22 10.04 -15.05 6.97
CA PHE A 22 11.48 -14.81 6.81
C PHE A 22 12.18 -16.12 6.42
N ASP A 23 11.55 -16.93 5.56
CA ASP A 23 12.06 -18.24 5.17
C ASP A 23 12.59 -18.23 3.72
N GLY A 24 13.89 -17.95 3.60
CA GLY A 24 14.81 -18.86 2.92
C GLY A 24 14.70 -19.12 1.41
N ARG A 25 13.99 -18.33 0.58
CA ARG A 25 14.07 -18.48 -0.90
C ARG A 25 14.64 -17.25 -1.59
N LEU A 26 15.95 -17.09 -1.43
CA LEU A 26 16.78 -16.20 -2.23
C LEU A 26 17.16 -16.90 -3.54
N LEU A 27 16.72 -16.33 -4.66
CA LEU A 27 17.35 -16.32 -5.99
C LEU A 27 17.83 -17.66 -6.59
N SER A 28 17.00 -18.26 -7.44
CA SER A 28 17.46 -19.14 -8.52
C SER A 28 17.04 -18.54 -9.86
N LEU A 29 17.99 -17.88 -10.53
CA LEU A 29 17.81 -17.28 -11.85
C LEU A 29 18.66 -18.10 -12.82
N GLU A 30 18.07 -19.15 -13.38
CA GLU A 30 18.62 -19.87 -14.53
C GLU A 30 17.50 -20.21 -15.50
N GLY A 31 17.65 -19.73 -16.74
CA GLY A 31 16.71 -20.00 -17.82
C GLY A 31 17.00 -19.15 -19.05
N VAL A 32 18.13 -19.35 -19.72
CA VAL A 32 18.31 -18.90 -21.11
C VAL A 32 18.60 -20.12 -21.97
N GLY A 33 17.54 -20.62 -22.61
CA GLY A 33 17.64 -21.61 -23.68
C GLY A 33 17.99 -20.91 -24.99
N VAL A 34 19.11 -21.31 -25.59
CA VAL A 34 19.51 -20.90 -26.94
C VAL A 34 18.82 -21.84 -27.93
N SER A 35 18.06 -21.29 -28.89
CA SER A 35 17.72 -22.00 -30.12
C SER A 35 18.10 -21.14 -31.32
N GLY A 36 19.00 -21.69 -32.14
CA GLY A 36 19.33 -21.17 -33.46
C GLY A 36 18.33 -21.65 -34.51
N GLY A 37 18.16 -20.86 -35.57
CA GLY A 37 17.35 -21.25 -36.73
C GLY A 37 16.99 -20.08 -37.63
N SER A 38 17.84 -19.86 -38.62
CA SER A 38 17.80 -18.89 -39.72
C SER A 38 16.47 -18.73 -40.47
N GLY A 39 16.09 -17.49 -40.78
CA GLY A 39 15.12 -17.15 -41.84
C GLY A 39 14.53 -15.72 -41.78
N VAL A 40 14.84 -14.92 -42.80
CA VAL A 40 14.16 -13.68 -43.29
C VAL A 40 14.59 -12.32 -42.68
N GLU A 41 15.59 -11.70 -43.33
CA GLU A 41 16.29 -10.43 -42.99
C GLU A 41 15.52 -9.11 -43.22
N LEU A 42 14.19 -9.09 -43.29
CA LEU A 42 13.43 -7.82 -43.44
C LEU A 42 12.39 -7.57 -42.33
N GLY A 43 12.09 -8.59 -41.52
CA GLY A 43 11.29 -8.46 -40.29
C GLY A 43 12.13 -8.43 -39.01
N GLY A 44 13.38 -8.91 -39.09
CA GLY A 44 14.33 -8.97 -37.97
C GLY A 44 14.75 -7.59 -37.49
N GLU A 45 15.18 -6.69 -38.37
CA GLU A 45 15.67 -5.36 -37.98
C GLU A 45 14.60 -4.49 -37.30
N ARG A 46 13.33 -4.62 -37.69
CA ARG A 46 12.23 -3.87 -37.04
C ARG A 46 11.88 -4.46 -35.68
N LYS A 47 11.85 -5.79 -35.57
CA LYS A 47 11.59 -6.48 -34.31
C LYS A 47 12.74 -6.31 -33.31
N GLU A 48 13.98 -6.39 -33.77
CA GLU A 48 15.18 -6.12 -32.97
C GLU A 48 15.21 -4.65 -32.52
N ARG A 49 14.84 -3.71 -33.39
CA ARG A 49 14.75 -2.28 -33.02
C ARG A 49 13.61 -2.00 -32.04
N ASP A 50 12.45 -2.65 -32.21
CA ASP A 50 11.32 -2.53 -31.26
C ASP A 50 11.65 -3.20 -29.90
N GLU A 51 12.39 -4.31 -29.89
CA GLU A 51 12.89 -4.98 -28.67
C GLU A 51 14.00 -4.17 -27.98
N GLU A 52 14.89 -3.53 -28.76
CA GLU A 52 15.96 -2.66 -28.27
C GLU A 52 15.39 -1.33 -27.72
N GLU A 53 14.44 -0.70 -28.42
CA GLU A 53 13.71 0.48 -27.94
C GLU A 53 12.93 0.17 -26.65
N GLY A 54 12.22 -0.96 -26.60
CA GLY A 54 11.53 -1.41 -25.38
C GLY A 54 12.49 -1.74 -24.23
N GLY A 55 13.70 -2.22 -24.53
CA GLY A 55 14.76 -2.42 -23.55
C GLY A 55 15.29 -1.11 -22.97
N VAL A 56 15.48 -0.10 -23.82
CA VAL A 56 15.91 1.25 -23.41
C VAL A 56 14.85 1.94 -22.56
N GLU A 57 13.56 1.86 -22.94
CA GLU A 57 12.46 2.42 -22.14
C GLU A 57 12.40 1.80 -20.74
N LYS A 58 12.50 0.47 -20.63
CA LYS A 58 12.55 -0.23 -19.33
C LYS A 58 13.75 0.18 -18.49
N LEU A 59 14.92 0.38 -19.10
CA LEU A 59 16.11 0.86 -18.38
C LEU A 59 15.93 2.29 -17.88
N ILE A 60 15.32 3.17 -18.68
CA ILE A 60 15.00 4.55 -18.28
C ILE A 60 14.02 4.54 -17.11
N ASP A 61 12.95 3.77 -17.18
CA ASP A 61 11.96 3.68 -16.10
C ASP A 61 12.57 3.17 -14.80
N ARG A 62 13.41 2.13 -14.88
CA ARG A 62 14.16 1.63 -13.72
C ARG A 62 15.11 2.66 -13.15
N ALA A 63 15.80 3.44 -14.00
CA ALA A 63 16.68 4.51 -13.56
C ALA A 63 15.90 5.63 -12.85
N ILE A 64 14.74 6.02 -13.38
CA ILE A 64 13.86 7.02 -12.75
C ILE A 64 13.38 6.52 -11.39
N ASN A 65 12.89 5.29 -11.31
CA ASN A 65 12.44 4.68 -10.06
C ASN A 65 13.57 4.62 -9.02
N ALA A 66 14.77 4.21 -9.42
CA ALA A 66 15.94 4.21 -8.55
C ALA A 66 16.29 5.61 -8.05
N ALA A 67 16.26 6.62 -8.93
CA ALA A 67 16.51 8.01 -8.55
C ALA A 67 15.47 8.52 -7.53
N ILE A 68 14.19 8.21 -7.73
CA ILE A 68 13.11 8.57 -6.78
C ILE A 68 13.36 7.95 -5.41
N VAL A 69 13.62 6.63 -5.37
CA VAL A 69 13.84 5.90 -4.11
C VAL A 69 15.08 6.41 -3.39
N LEU A 70 16.18 6.62 -4.10
CA LEU A 70 17.42 7.14 -3.52
C LEU A 70 17.26 8.57 -3.02
N ALA A 71 16.59 9.44 -3.77
CA ALA A 71 16.33 10.82 -3.35
C ALA A 71 15.43 10.87 -2.10
N ALA A 72 14.32 10.10 -2.10
CA ALA A 72 13.41 10.02 -0.97
C ALA A 72 14.09 9.43 0.28
N GLY A 73 14.84 8.34 0.12
CA GLY A 73 15.59 7.70 1.20
C GLY A 73 16.67 8.63 1.77
N THR A 74 17.43 9.31 0.91
CA THR A 74 18.44 10.28 1.33
C THR A 74 17.81 11.45 2.08
N PHE A 75 16.69 11.98 1.59
CA PHE A 75 15.96 13.05 2.26
C PHE A 75 15.43 12.62 3.63
N ALA A 76 14.80 11.43 3.71
CA ALA A 76 14.27 10.90 4.95
C ALA A 76 15.36 10.65 6.00
N ILE A 77 16.46 10.00 5.60
CA ILE A 77 17.63 9.77 6.48
C ILE A 77 18.22 11.10 6.93
N SER A 78 18.38 12.06 6.00
CA SER A 78 18.91 13.39 6.34
C SER A 78 18.00 14.08 7.36
N LYS A 79 16.68 14.11 7.16
CA LYS A 79 15.76 14.75 8.11
C LYS A 79 15.72 14.05 9.45
N LEU A 80 15.71 12.71 9.48
CA LEU A 80 15.76 11.93 10.71
C LEU A 80 17.05 12.22 11.49
N LEU A 81 18.16 12.35 10.77
CA LEU A 81 19.48 12.68 11.30
C LEU A 81 19.78 14.18 11.32
N THR A 82 18.82 15.09 11.19
CA THR A 82 19.11 16.54 11.35
C THR A 82 17.96 17.30 12.01
N ILE A 83 17.00 16.61 12.63
CA ILE A 83 15.76 17.25 13.11
C ILE A 83 16.00 18.37 14.11
N ASP A 84 17.10 18.27 14.88
CA ASP A 84 17.56 19.25 15.86
C ASP A 84 19.02 19.64 15.64
N SER A 85 19.41 19.90 14.37
CA SER A 85 20.79 20.27 14.04
C SER A 85 21.35 21.42 14.87
N ASP A 86 20.47 22.32 15.34
CA ASP A 86 20.84 23.49 16.13
C ASP A 86 21.30 23.12 17.56
N TYR A 87 20.87 21.97 18.09
CA TYR A 87 21.31 21.44 19.39
C TYR A 87 22.63 20.64 19.31
N TRP A 88 23.11 20.32 18.10
CA TRP A 88 24.13 19.28 17.87
C TRP A 88 25.57 19.77 17.80
N HIS A 89 25.86 20.99 18.25
CA HIS A 89 27.21 21.55 18.16
C HIS A 89 28.22 20.72 18.98
N GLY A 90 28.88 19.74 18.33
CA GLY A 90 29.95 18.91 18.90
C GLY A 90 29.61 17.45 19.24
N TRP A 91 28.43 16.93 18.89
CA TRP A 91 28.05 15.54 19.20
C TRP A 91 28.79 14.50 18.35
N THR A 92 29.08 13.35 18.96
CA THR A 92 29.60 12.15 18.29
C THR A 92 28.49 11.39 17.56
N LEU A 93 28.86 10.51 16.61
CA LEU A 93 27.89 9.66 15.91
C LEU A 93 27.05 8.81 16.86
N TYR A 94 27.65 8.33 17.96
CA TYR A 94 26.94 7.55 18.97
C TYR A 94 25.83 8.37 19.65
N GLU A 95 26.13 9.62 20.03
CA GLU A 95 25.15 10.51 20.66
C GLU A 95 24.01 10.85 19.70
N ILE A 96 24.33 11.13 18.43
CA ILE A 96 23.32 11.35 17.38
C ILE A 96 22.38 10.15 17.29
N LEU A 97 22.92 8.93 17.16
CA LEU A 97 22.09 7.72 17.05
C LEU A 97 21.28 7.44 18.32
N ARG A 98 21.82 7.76 19.51
CA ARG A 98 21.15 7.56 20.80
C ARG A 98 20.00 8.53 21.03
N TYR A 99 20.13 9.79 20.61
CA TYR A 99 19.15 10.84 20.88
C TYR A 99 18.20 11.12 19.71
N ALA A 100 18.57 10.77 18.48
CA ALA A 100 17.71 10.95 17.30
C ALA A 100 16.29 10.40 17.49
N PRO A 101 16.05 9.17 18.01
CA PRO A 101 14.69 8.67 18.21
C PRO A 101 13.87 9.55 19.16
N GLN A 102 14.47 10.03 20.25
CA GLN A 102 13.80 10.89 21.24
C GLN A 102 13.44 12.25 20.65
N HIS A 103 14.36 12.84 19.88
CA HIS A 103 14.16 14.13 19.24
C HIS A 103 13.10 14.06 18.14
N ASN A 104 13.14 13.00 17.32
CA ASN A 104 12.10 12.75 16.31
C ASN A 104 10.73 12.53 16.96
N TRP A 105 10.66 11.86 18.12
CA TRP A 105 9.42 11.71 18.86
C TRP A 105 8.86 13.06 19.34
N ILE A 106 9.70 13.93 19.91
CA ILE A 106 9.30 15.26 20.37
C ILE A 106 8.79 16.11 19.19
N ALA A 107 9.52 16.13 18.08
CA ALA A 107 9.12 16.87 16.88
C ALA A 107 7.80 16.36 16.31
N TYR A 108 7.57 15.04 16.34
CA TYR A 108 6.30 14.46 15.96
C TYR A 108 5.16 14.86 16.91
N GLU A 109 5.38 14.83 18.23
CA GLU A 109 4.38 15.32 19.21
C GLU A 109 4.08 16.81 19.03
N GLU A 110 5.07 17.62 18.68
CA GLU A 110 4.88 19.03 18.35
C GLU A 110 4.04 19.19 17.07
N ALA A 111 4.35 18.44 16.01
CA ALA A 111 3.54 18.41 14.79
C ALA A 111 2.08 18.02 15.06
N LEU A 112 1.85 17.06 15.96
CA LEU A 112 0.52 16.69 16.42
C LEU A 112 -0.19 17.81 17.19
N LYS A 113 0.54 18.64 17.95
CA LYS A 113 -0.06 19.78 18.67
C LYS A 113 -0.41 20.92 17.72
N THR A 114 0.42 21.18 16.71
CA THR A 114 0.22 22.30 15.78
C THR A 114 -0.84 21.98 14.73
N ASN A 115 -0.71 20.84 14.04
CA ASN A 115 -1.58 20.44 12.93
C ASN A 115 -1.81 18.91 12.95
N PRO A 116 -2.60 18.38 13.91
CA PRO A 116 -2.72 16.94 14.13
C PRO A 116 -3.24 16.18 12.90
N VAL A 117 -4.25 16.73 12.23
CA VAL A 117 -4.87 16.08 11.05
C VAL A 117 -3.86 16.01 9.91
N PHE A 118 -3.18 17.11 9.62
CA PHE A 118 -2.21 17.15 8.52
C PHE A 118 -1.01 16.22 8.76
N ALA A 119 -0.46 16.20 9.98
CA ALA A 119 0.63 15.29 10.33
C ALA A 119 0.23 13.83 10.10
N LYS A 120 -0.98 13.46 10.54
CA LYS A 120 -1.57 12.12 10.36
C LYS A 120 -1.82 11.79 8.89
N MET A 121 -2.35 12.73 8.11
CA MET A 121 -2.51 12.58 6.65
C MET A 121 -1.16 12.28 5.96
N VAL A 122 -0.11 13.04 6.28
CA VAL A 122 1.22 12.83 5.69
C VAL A 122 1.75 11.43 6.02
N ILE A 123 1.66 11.01 7.29
CA ILE A 123 2.14 9.69 7.72
C ILE A 123 1.37 8.57 7.01
N SER A 124 0.04 8.60 7.02
CA SER A 124 -0.78 7.60 6.33
C SER A 124 -0.52 7.58 4.82
N GLY A 125 -0.29 8.73 4.17
CA GLY A 125 0.07 8.78 2.75
C GLY A 125 1.40 8.09 2.44
N VAL A 126 2.40 8.27 3.30
CA VAL A 126 3.69 7.57 3.20
C VAL A 126 3.51 6.07 3.41
N VAL A 127 2.79 5.67 4.47
CA VAL A 127 2.50 4.26 4.79
C VAL A 127 1.82 3.55 3.64
N TYR A 128 0.81 4.17 3.04
CA TYR A 128 0.09 3.57 1.91
C TYR A 128 0.96 3.44 0.66
N SER A 129 1.85 4.42 0.42
CA SER A 129 2.81 4.37 -0.69
C SER A 129 3.83 3.25 -0.49
N ILE A 130 4.39 3.12 0.71
CA ILE A 130 5.36 2.06 1.03
C ILE A 130 4.68 0.69 1.00
N GLY A 131 3.48 0.55 1.56
CA GLY A 131 2.72 -0.70 1.54
C GLY A 131 2.42 -1.18 0.12
N ASP A 132 2.05 -0.27 -0.79
CA ASP A 132 1.87 -0.62 -2.21
C ASP A 132 3.19 -1.00 -2.87
N TRP A 133 4.28 -0.28 -2.59
CA TRP A 133 5.60 -0.61 -3.13
C TRP A 133 6.07 -2.01 -2.67
N ILE A 134 5.83 -2.36 -1.41
CA ILE A 134 6.09 -3.69 -0.86
C ILE A 134 5.21 -4.74 -1.56
N ALA A 135 3.91 -4.46 -1.76
CA ALA A 135 2.99 -5.35 -2.48
C ALA A 135 3.51 -5.70 -3.87
N GLN A 136 3.99 -4.69 -4.60
CA GLN A 136 4.58 -4.87 -5.93
C GLN A 136 5.85 -5.73 -5.91
N CYS A 137 6.65 -5.66 -4.83
CA CYS A 137 7.80 -6.55 -4.66
C CYS A 137 7.36 -7.99 -4.40
N PHE A 138 6.29 -8.22 -3.63
CA PHE A 138 5.71 -9.55 -3.40
C PHE A 138 5.10 -10.16 -4.67
N GLU A 139 4.60 -9.34 -5.58
CA GLU A 139 4.17 -9.74 -6.93
C GLU A 139 5.35 -10.13 -7.85
N GLY A 140 6.59 -10.05 -7.36
CA GLY A 140 7.80 -10.45 -8.08
C GLY A 140 8.44 -9.33 -8.90
N LYS A 141 7.95 -8.09 -8.80
CA LYS A 141 8.61 -6.96 -9.47
C LYS A 141 9.94 -6.63 -8.77
N PRO A 142 11.03 -6.39 -9.51
CA PRO A 142 12.26 -5.88 -8.93
C PRO A 142 12.05 -4.58 -8.15
N LEU A 143 12.89 -4.33 -7.13
CA LEU A 143 12.76 -3.18 -6.21
C LEU A 143 12.60 -1.81 -6.91
N PHE A 144 13.22 -1.63 -8.08
CA PHE A 144 13.17 -0.39 -8.87
C PHE A 144 12.30 -0.48 -10.12
N ASP A 145 11.49 -1.53 -10.26
CA ASP A 145 10.62 -1.74 -11.43
C ASP A 145 9.15 -1.76 -10.99
N PHE A 146 8.76 -0.75 -10.21
CA PHE A 146 7.41 -0.61 -9.67
C PHE A 146 6.57 0.40 -10.47
N ASP A 147 5.27 0.17 -10.49
CA ASP A 147 4.26 1.07 -11.04
C ASP A 147 4.06 2.26 -10.09
N ARG A 148 4.63 3.39 -10.50
CA ARG A 148 4.54 4.69 -9.83
C ARG A 148 3.10 5.19 -9.71
N THR A 149 2.26 4.95 -10.71
CA THR A 149 0.87 5.43 -10.75
C THR A 149 0.01 4.66 -9.77
N ARG A 150 0.21 3.34 -9.68
CA ARG A 150 -0.42 2.51 -8.64
C ARG A 150 0.00 2.95 -7.23
N MET A 151 1.30 3.10 -6.99
CA MET A 151 1.84 3.56 -5.71
C MET A 151 1.29 4.94 -5.32
N PHE A 152 1.26 5.87 -6.28
CA PHE A 152 0.73 7.22 -6.06
C PHE A 152 -0.76 7.22 -5.70
N ARG A 153 -1.59 6.41 -6.37
CA ARG A 153 -3.02 6.29 -6.04
C ARG A 153 -3.22 5.75 -4.63
N SER A 154 -2.45 4.73 -4.23
CA SER A 154 -2.48 4.21 -2.86
C SER A 154 -2.11 5.32 -1.86
N GLY A 155 -0.98 6.00 -2.08
CA GLY A 155 -0.54 7.11 -1.24
C GLY A 155 -1.56 8.25 -1.13
N LEU A 156 -2.26 8.55 -2.23
CA LEU A 156 -3.31 9.57 -2.24
C LEU A 156 -4.52 9.17 -1.38
N VAL A 157 -4.91 7.89 -1.39
CA VAL A 157 -5.97 7.37 -0.50
C VAL A 157 -5.55 7.48 0.96
N GLY A 158 -4.32 7.07 1.29
CA GLY A 158 -3.75 7.22 2.63
C GLY A 158 -3.73 8.67 3.11
N PHE A 159 -3.25 9.58 2.23
CA PHE A 159 -3.10 11.00 2.53
C PHE A 159 -4.43 11.71 2.70
N THR A 160 -5.36 11.53 1.77
CA THR A 160 -6.60 12.33 1.75
C THR A 160 -7.67 11.78 2.68
N LEU A 161 -7.77 10.45 2.81
CA LEU A 161 -8.89 9.79 3.46
C LEU A 161 -8.47 9.09 4.75
N HIS A 162 -7.51 8.15 4.70
CA HIS A 162 -7.18 7.33 5.87
C HIS A 162 -6.76 8.21 7.05
N GLY A 163 -5.77 9.09 6.85
CA GLY A 163 -5.24 9.88 7.95
C GLY A 163 -6.24 10.84 8.58
N SER A 164 -7.09 11.48 7.75
CA SER A 164 -8.09 12.45 8.20
C SER A 164 -9.31 11.78 8.83
N LEU A 165 -9.87 10.76 8.18
CA LEU A 165 -11.04 10.05 8.66
C LEU A 165 -10.74 9.26 9.94
N SER A 166 -9.59 8.58 10.02
CA SER A 166 -9.17 7.86 11.22
C SER A 166 -8.93 8.81 12.40
N HIS A 167 -8.43 10.03 12.17
CA HIS A 167 -8.29 11.04 13.22
C HIS A 167 -9.64 11.34 13.90
N TYR A 168 -10.65 11.69 13.10
CA TYR A 168 -11.98 12.01 13.63
C TYR A 168 -12.69 10.77 14.17
N TYR A 169 -12.48 9.61 13.56
CA TYR A 169 -13.03 8.35 14.05
C TYR A 169 -12.57 8.03 15.48
N TYR A 170 -11.27 8.19 15.79
CA TYR A 170 -10.79 7.92 17.14
C TYR A 170 -11.36 8.91 18.17
N GLN A 171 -11.58 10.17 17.80
CA GLN A 171 -12.25 11.14 18.66
C GLN A 171 -13.71 10.75 18.90
N PHE A 172 -14.43 10.42 17.82
CA PHE A 172 -15.81 9.95 17.90
C PHE A 172 -15.95 8.68 18.75
N CYS A 173 -15.00 7.75 18.65
CA CYS A 173 -14.98 6.52 19.44
C CYS A 173 -14.82 6.82 20.95
N GLU A 174 -14.01 7.83 21.32
CA GLU A 174 -13.91 8.27 22.72
C GLU A 174 -15.18 8.94 23.23
N GLU A 175 -15.89 9.69 22.38
CA GLU A 175 -17.18 10.29 22.73
C GLU A 175 -18.30 9.25 22.88
N LEU A 176 -18.30 8.23 22.00
CA LEU A 176 -19.30 7.15 22.01
C LEU A 176 -19.12 6.23 23.22
N PHE A 177 -17.88 6.02 23.66
CA PHE A 177 -17.54 5.18 24.80
C PHE A 177 -16.73 5.98 25.85
N PRO A 178 -17.38 6.89 26.60
CA PRO A 178 -16.72 7.82 27.52
C PRO A 178 -16.21 7.17 28.82
N PHE A 179 -16.23 5.84 28.89
CA PHE A 179 -15.87 5.06 30.06
C PHE A 179 -14.38 4.67 30.03
N ARG A 180 -13.78 4.48 31.20
CA ARG A 180 -12.36 4.11 31.36
C ARG A 180 -12.14 2.68 31.89
N ASP A 181 -13.21 1.93 32.05
CA ASP A 181 -13.14 0.55 32.52
C ASP A 181 -12.52 -0.38 31.46
N TRP A 182 -11.93 -1.48 31.91
CA TRP A 182 -11.29 -2.46 31.04
C TRP A 182 -12.25 -3.06 29.99
N TRP A 183 -13.55 -3.18 30.30
CA TRP A 183 -14.57 -3.75 29.41
C TRP A 183 -14.85 -2.87 28.18
N VAL A 184 -14.44 -1.61 28.21
CA VAL A 184 -14.61 -0.66 27.12
C VAL A 184 -13.72 -1.01 25.95
N VAL A 185 -12.53 -1.55 26.21
CA VAL A 185 -11.57 -1.96 25.18
C VAL A 185 -12.19 -2.97 24.21
N PRO A 186 -12.69 -4.15 24.64
CA PRO A 186 -13.31 -5.09 23.73
C PRO A 186 -14.59 -4.53 23.06
N ALA A 187 -15.32 -3.62 23.72
CA ALA A 187 -16.47 -2.96 23.10
C ALA A 187 -16.05 -2.03 21.94
N LYS A 188 -14.99 -1.22 22.13
CA LYS A 188 -14.39 -0.37 21.08
C LYS A 188 -13.87 -1.22 19.94
N VAL A 189 -13.17 -2.33 20.24
CA VAL A 189 -12.71 -3.29 19.22
C VAL A 189 -13.90 -3.86 18.44
N ALA A 190 -14.96 -4.33 19.11
CA ALA A 190 -16.12 -4.88 18.41
C ALA A 190 -16.81 -3.85 17.51
N PHE A 191 -16.93 -2.59 17.97
CA PHE A 191 -17.49 -1.50 17.18
C PHE A 191 -16.62 -1.17 15.95
N ASP A 192 -15.32 -1.10 16.15
CA ASP A 192 -14.33 -0.86 15.10
C ASP A 192 -14.39 -1.94 14.02
N GLN A 193 -14.33 -3.20 14.44
CA GLN A 193 -14.30 -4.35 13.55
C GLN A 193 -15.62 -4.60 12.79
N THR A 194 -16.71 -3.98 13.24
CA THR A 194 -18.01 -4.10 12.59
C THR A 194 -18.36 -2.85 11.80
N ALA A 195 -18.62 -1.73 12.48
CA ALA A 195 -19.08 -0.51 11.86
C ALA A 195 -17.96 0.21 11.09
N TRP A 196 -16.81 0.40 11.72
CA TRP A 196 -15.72 1.17 11.11
C TRP A 196 -15.08 0.41 9.94
N SER A 197 -14.74 -0.86 10.13
CA SER A 197 -14.15 -1.70 9.08
C SER A 197 -15.04 -1.79 7.84
N ALA A 198 -16.37 -1.94 8.02
CA ALA A 198 -17.32 -1.95 6.90
C ALA A 198 -17.36 -0.61 6.14
N VAL A 199 -17.37 0.51 6.87
CA VAL A 199 -17.34 1.86 6.29
C VAL A 199 -16.03 2.11 5.56
N TRP A 200 -14.89 1.84 6.20
CA TRP A 200 -13.57 2.06 5.64
C TRP A 200 -13.32 1.22 4.38
N ASN A 201 -13.62 -0.08 4.42
CA ASN A 201 -13.49 -0.95 3.25
C ASN A 201 -14.33 -0.42 2.07
N SER A 202 -15.56 0.04 2.34
CA SER A 202 -16.43 0.61 1.30
C SER A 202 -15.87 1.88 0.69
N ILE A 203 -15.33 2.79 1.51
CA ILE A 203 -14.67 4.02 1.07
C ILE A 203 -13.44 3.67 0.22
N TYR A 204 -12.57 2.79 0.71
CA TYR A 204 -11.33 2.42 0.04
C TYR A 204 -11.57 1.92 -1.39
N TYR A 205 -12.44 0.92 -1.57
CA TYR A 205 -12.75 0.37 -2.90
C TYR A 205 -13.45 1.38 -3.81
N THR A 206 -14.36 2.19 -3.27
CA THR A 206 -15.07 3.20 -4.07
C THR A 206 -14.10 4.23 -4.64
N VAL A 207 -13.20 4.74 -3.78
CA VAL A 207 -12.25 5.77 -4.16
C VAL A 207 -11.15 5.20 -5.05
N LEU A 208 -10.64 4.02 -4.73
CA LEU A 208 -9.63 3.35 -5.56
C LEU A 208 -10.17 3.07 -6.96
N GLY A 209 -11.41 2.58 -7.08
CA GLY A 209 -12.07 2.38 -8.36
C GLY A 209 -12.25 3.67 -9.15
N PHE A 210 -12.61 4.77 -8.48
CA PHE A 210 -12.68 6.09 -9.10
C PHE A 210 -11.30 6.58 -9.59
N LEU A 211 -10.24 6.39 -8.80
CA LEU A 211 -8.86 6.71 -9.17
C LEU A 211 -8.31 5.80 -10.28
N ARG A 212 -8.93 4.64 -10.51
CA ARG A 212 -8.70 3.74 -11.65
C ARG A 212 -9.55 4.11 -12.88
N LEU A 213 -10.40 5.14 -12.78
CA LEU A 213 -11.34 5.56 -13.82
C LEU A 213 -12.31 4.44 -14.22
N GLU A 214 -12.67 3.56 -13.28
CA GLU A 214 -13.64 2.49 -13.51
C GLU A 214 -15.08 3.03 -13.50
N SER A 215 -15.99 2.33 -14.18
CA SER A 215 -17.42 2.70 -14.17
C SER A 215 -18.05 2.45 -12.79
N PRO A 216 -19.05 3.25 -12.35
CA PRO A 216 -19.71 3.04 -11.06
C PRO A 216 -20.29 1.63 -10.86
N ILE A 217 -20.72 0.99 -11.94
CA ILE A 217 -21.23 -0.39 -11.92
C ILE A 217 -20.10 -1.39 -11.64
N SER A 218 -18.91 -1.20 -12.25
CA SER A 218 -17.72 -2.02 -11.98
C SER A 218 -17.32 -1.92 -10.51
N ILE A 219 -17.24 -0.70 -10.00
CA ILE A 219 -16.85 -0.40 -8.62
C ILE A 219 -17.81 -1.07 -7.64
N PHE A 220 -19.12 -0.91 -7.84
CA PHE A 220 -20.12 -1.53 -6.96
C PHE A 220 -20.08 -3.06 -7.02
N THR A 221 -19.86 -3.63 -8.21
CA THR A 221 -19.73 -5.08 -8.39
C THR A 221 -18.49 -5.61 -7.68
N GLU A 222 -17.36 -4.91 -7.78
CA GLU A 222 -16.13 -5.25 -7.07
C GLU A 222 -16.35 -5.20 -5.57
N LEU A 223 -16.86 -4.07 -5.06
CA LEU A 223 -17.14 -3.86 -3.64
C LEU A 223 -18.00 -5.00 -3.09
N LYS A 224 -19.12 -5.32 -3.75
CA LYS A 224 -20.01 -6.40 -3.29
C LYS A 224 -19.32 -7.75 -3.26
N ALA A 225 -18.44 -8.01 -4.21
CA ALA A 225 -17.69 -9.26 -4.29
C ALA A 225 -16.53 -9.34 -3.29
N THR A 226 -15.90 -8.22 -2.92
CA THR A 226 -14.76 -8.19 -1.98
C THR A 226 -15.16 -7.88 -0.54
N PHE A 227 -16.35 -7.31 -0.29
CA PHE A 227 -16.76 -6.81 1.01
C PHE A 227 -16.60 -7.84 2.14
N TRP A 228 -17.22 -9.02 1.98
CA TRP A 228 -17.16 -10.07 2.99
C TRP A 228 -15.77 -10.70 3.10
N PRO A 229 -15.11 -11.14 2.00
CA PRO A 229 -13.74 -11.66 2.08
C PRO A 229 -12.76 -10.70 2.78
N MET A 230 -12.87 -9.39 2.51
CA MET A 230 -11.97 -8.42 3.10
C MET A 230 -12.27 -8.16 4.58
N LEU A 231 -13.55 -8.18 4.97
CA LEU A 231 -13.95 -8.03 6.36
C LEU A 231 -13.47 -9.24 7.20
N THR A 232 -13.63 -10.46 6.68
CA THR A 232 -13.20 -11.68 7.39
C THR A 232 -11.67 -11.80 7.45
N ALA A 233 -10.96 -11.40 6.39
CA ALA A 233 -9.50 -11.29 6.41
C ALA A 233 -9.05 -10.25 7.45
N GLY A 234 -9.73 -9.10 7.52
CA GLY A 234 -9.46 -8.05 8.49
C GLY A 234 -9.61 -8.55 9.93
N TRP A 235 -10.64 -9.35 10.22
CA TRP A 235 -10.86 -9.95 11.55
C TRP A 235 -9.75 -10.90 12.01
N LYS A 236 -8.85 -11.34 11.13
CA LYS A 236 -7.69 -12.18 11.51
C LYS A 236 -6.52 -11.33 12.03
N LEU A 237 -6.45 -10.07 11.63
CA LEU A 237 -5.34 -9.16 11.97
C LEU A 237 -5.78 -8.10 13.01
N TRP A 238 -6.84 -7.39 12.68
CA TRP A 238 -7.20 -6.14 13.32
C TRP A 238 -7.71 -6.25 14.77
N PRO A 239 -8.45 -7.29 15.20
CA PRO A 239 -8.88 -7.38 16.59
C PRO A 239 -7.68 -7.38 17.57
N PHE A 240 -6.59 -8.06 17.22
CA PHE A 240 -5.38 -8.10 18.04
C PHE A 240 -4.66 -6.75 18.06
N ALA A 241 -4.53 -6.10 16.91
CA ALA A 241 -3.95 -4.77 16.80
C ALA A 241 -4.77 -3.75 17.62
N HIS A 242 -6.10 -3.79 17.52
CA HIS A 242 -6.99 -2.85 18.21
C HIS A 242 -7.12 -3.08 19.71
N LEU A 243 -6.91 -4.31 20.21
CA LEU A 243 -6.74 -4.54 21.64
C LEU A 243 -5.58 -3.71 22.19
N ILE A 244 -4.47 -3.61 21.45
CA ILE A 244 -3.33 -2.74 21.81
C ILE A 244 -3.70 -1.27 21.60
N THR A 245 -4.29 -0.92 20.46
CA THR A 245 -4.70 0.46 20.11
C THR A 245 -5.58 1.09 21.20
N TYR A 246 -6.62 0.39 21.63
CA TYR A 246 -7.58 0.91 22.60
C TYR A 246 -7.18 0.64 24.05
N GLY A 247 -6.38 -0.40 24.31
CA GLY A 247 -5.96 -0.77 25.66
C GLY A 247 -4.74 -0.01 26.18
N VAL A 248 -3.78 0.32 25.31
CA VAL A 248 -2.46 0.83 25.72
C VAL A 248 -2.11 2.17 25.08
N ILE A 249 -2.50 2.39 23.83
CA ILE A 249 -2.04 3.55 23.05
C ILE A 249 -2.88 4.80 23.35
N PRO A 250 -2.26 5.93 23.75
CA PRO A 250 -2.94 7.21 23.91
C PRO A 250 -3.63 7.65 22.62
N VAL A 251 -4.79 8.31 22.72
CA VAL A 251 -5.66 8.64 21.56
C VAL A 251 -4.93 9.44 20.48
N GLU A 252 -4.01 10.31 20.88
CA GLU A 252 -3.19 11.12 19.98
C GLU A 252 -2.31 10.22 19.09
N GLN A 253 -1.79 9.13 19.66
CA GLN A 253 -0.80 8.23 19.06
C GLN A 253 -1.39 6.98 18.39
N ARG A 254 -2.69 6.73 18.57
CA ARG A 254 -3.35 5.53 18.02
C ARG A 254 -3.18 5.40 16.53
N LEU A 255 -3.29 6.49 15.79
CA LEU A 255 -3.16 6.43 14.34
C LEU A 255 -1.74 6.08 13.89
N LEU A 256 -0.68 6.58 14.55
CA LEU A 256 0.68 6.16 14.24
C LEU A 256 0.88 4.66 14.49
N TRP A 257 0.36 4.14 15.61
CA TRP A 257 0.37 2.71 15.90
C TRP A 257 -0.39 1.91 14.84
N VAL A 258 -1.59 2.36 14.47
CA VAL A 258 -2.42 1.73 13.45
C VAL A 258 -1.73 1.78 12.09
N ASP A 259 -1.12 2.91 11.71
CA ASP A 259 -0.35 3.07 10.48
C ASP A 259 0.81 2.05 10.39
N CYS A 260 1.45 1.68 11.50
CA CYS A 260 2.47 0.62 11.51
C CYS A 260 1.89 -0.75 11.14
N VAL A 261 0.69 -1.08 11.63
CA VAL A 261 -0.02 -2.33 11.28
C VAL A 261 -0.63 -2.24 9.88
N GLU A 262 -1.11 -1.05 9.52
CA GLU A 262 -1.71 -0.71 8.24
C GLU A 262 -0.74 -0.93 7.09
N LEU A 263 0.58 -0.78 7.31
CA LEU A 263 1.59 -1.12 6.31
C LEU A 263 1.45 -2.59 5.82
N ILE A 264 1.22 -3.52 6.74
CA ILE A 264 0.97 -4.93 6.44
C ILE A 264 -0.37 -5.07 5.70
N TRP A 265 -1.40 -4.39 6.19
CA TRP A 265 -2.73 -4.45 5.62
C TRP A 265 -2.81 -3.89 4.19
N VAL A 266 -2.20 -2.74 3.93
CA VAL A 266 -2.13 -2.12 2.61
C VAL A 266 -1.36 -3.00 1.64
N THR A 267 -0.31 -3.68 2.10
CA THR A 267 0.41 -4.66 1.28
C THR A 267 -0.56 -5.72 0.75
N ILE A 268 -1.36 -6.31 1.65
CA ILE A 268 -2.37 -7.34 1.30
C ILE A 268 -3.47 -6.77 0.40
N LEU A 269 -4.04 -5.62 0.78
CA LEU A 269 -5.10 -4.94 0.03
C LEU A 269 -4.67 -4.64 -1.39
N SER A 270 -3.44 -4.14 -1.54
CA SER A 270 -2.93 -3.72 -2.83
C SER A 270 -2.68 -4.92 -3.74
N THR A 271 -2.04 -5.99 -3.24
CA THR A 271 -1.86 -7.24 -4.01
C THR A 271 -3.21 -7.77 -4.50
N TYR A 272 -4.16 -7.95 -3.59
CA TYR A 272 -5.45 -8.54 -3.93
C TYR A 272 -6.29 -7.66 -4.87
N SER A 273 -6.29 -6.34 -4.66
CA SER A 273 -7.04 -5.41 -5.51
C SER A 273 -6.45 -5.31 -6.92
N ASN A 274 -5.14 -5.48 -7.08
CA ASN A 274 -4.49 -5.41 -8.37
C ASN A 274 -4.64 -6.70 -9.17
N GLU A 275 -4.43 -7.87 -8.55
CA GLU A 275 -4.69 -9.18 -9.19
C GLU A 275 -6.10 -9.25 -9.80
N LYS A 276 -7.09 -8.77 -9.04
CA LYS A 276 -8.49 -8.75 -9.50
C LYS A 276 -8.71 -7.77 -10.64
N SER A 277 -8.04 -6.62 -10.64
CA SER A 277 -8.13 -5.63 -11.72
C SER A 277 -7.54 -6.21 -13.01
N GLU A 278 -6.39 -6.86 -12.94
CA GLU A 278 -5.72 -7.49 -14.08
C GLU A 278 -6.53 -8.64 -14.67
N ALA A 279 -7.10 -9.52 -13.83
CA ALA A 279 -7.99 -10.59 -14.29
C ALA A 279 -9.20 -10.06 -15.08
N ARG A 280 -9.81 -8.96 -14.62
CA ARG A 280 -10.93 -8.32 -15.34
C ARG A 280 -10.51 -7.73 -16.68
N ILE A 281 -9.32 -7.12 -16.76
CA ILE A 281 -8.80 -6.57 -18.01
C ILE A 281 -8.54 -7.70 -19.01
N ALA A 282 -8.00 -8.84 -18.56
CA ALA A 282 -7.75 -10.01 -19.39
C ALA A 282 -9.04 -10.67 -19.90
N GLU A 283 -10.11 -10.66 -19.10
CA GLU A 283 -11.42 -11.21 -19.47
C GLU A 283 -12.29 -10.26 -20.31
N ALA A 284 -11.90 -8.99 -20.45
CA ALA A 284 -12.65 -8.04 -21.26
C ALA A 284 -12.54 -8.41 -22.75
N PRO A 285 -13.66 -8.63 -23.47
CA PRO A 285 -13.61 -8.92 -24.90
C PRO A 285 -12.97 -7.74 -25.64
N SER A 286 -11.94 -8.04 -26.43
CA SER A 286 -11.21 -7.07 -27.27
C SER A 286 -12.17 -6.37 -28.24
N ALA A 287 -12.75 -5.26 -27.80
CA ALA A 287 -13.67 -4.48 -28.61
C ALA A 287 -12.90 -3.41 -29.40
N VAL A 288 -13.13 -3.46 -30.72
CA VAL A 288 -12.91 -2.42 -31.74
C VAL A 288 -11.55 -2.43 -32.45
N THR A 289 -11.43 -3.31 -33.45
CA THR A 289 -10.67 -3.01 -34.68
C THR A 289 -11.58 -2.14 -35.57
N PRO A 290 -11.16 -0.95 -36.03
CA PRO A 290 -11.97 -0.16 -36.96
C PRO A 290 -11.84 -0.79 -38.35
N SER A 291 -12.87 -1.54 -38.75
CA SER A 291 -13.05 -1.99 -40.14
C SER A 291 -13.35 -0.78 -41.03
N THR A 292 -12.31 -0.12 -41.51
CA THR A 292 -12.36 0.60 -42.78
C THR A 292 -12.54 -0.45 -43.88
N THR A 293 -13.64 -0.41 -44.62
CA THR A 293 -13.73 -0.53 -46.10
C THR A 293 -15.19 -0.76 -46.50
N MET A 294 -15.80 0.23 -47.14
CA MET A 294 -16.51 -0.01 -48.40
C MET A 294 -16.67 1.32 -49.14
N LYS A 295 -15.76 1.53 -50.10
CA LYS A 295 -16.10 2.22 -51.35
C LYS A 295 -16.72 1.15 -52.25
N PHE A 296 -17.93 1.39 -52.75
CA PHE A 296 -18.28 1.48 -54.18
C PHE A 296 -19.70 2.05 -54.27
#